data_AF-A0A1H7V2A8-F1
#
_entry.id   AF-A0A1H7V2A8-F1
#
_cell.length_a   1.000
_cell.length_b   1.000
_cell.length_c   1.000
_cell.angle_alpha   90.00
_cell.angle_beta   90.00
_cell.angle_gamma   90.00
#
_symmetry.space_group_name_H-M   'P 1'
#
loop_
_entity.id
_entity.type
_entity.pdbx_description
1 polymer ?
#
loop_
_entity_poly.entity_id
_entity_poly.type
_entity_poly.pdbx_seq_one_letter_code
_entity_poly.pdbx_strand_id
1 'polypeptide(L)'
;MQDESGNTDRTILSRRQLLTGIGGSVAAASLSRNATADGEWINVVDVGADPTGEESISPVLDALTTEDGTTFYFPEGEYLMDDMFRNAGFNGFELRGDDATIVPAPDYDGRWLFKLGTYEEPGEDLYIEGLTFDFSADETGLRVVQAQVKDDLLVQDLAVSGRHDSGKYGPFCFDVTHPDGIGSIENVRLPDGGEFSENTPGDINVGPTGIIVSQYHEGKLWVRNCDVGPWPDNGLYCSTEKGRVVVKGGLFKNSNIASIRLSGDYSSIHDATVIVDNQRDNDINQRAIRLDGGAYNWVENTDVYLKQPNGRAISIQNDVKWARIQDCRVVVEDGEPTRAICVSPQTGKVDILNTEVEFDAPGQALHIQGPSSADADPVYVLKTTITGSGDGSHGRHAVRAERGNCLFDRLDVEQTGDDYRRGIKILGDGCTLKWGDYNTTHIPIVNDADETTFHGVTARSLDDDEGMKILDGSSGVELVESTIHNGIWEDGEVSVTYDGNWYP
;
A
#
# COMPACT_ATOMS: atom_id res chain seq x y z
N MET A 1 -48.19 21.66 -41.70
CA MET A 1 -48.17 20.23 -42.07
C MET A 1 -47.01 19.63 -41.31
N GLN A 2 -47.35 19.20 -40.09
CA GLN A 2 -46.66 18.26 -39.17
C GLN A 2 -45.23 18.65 -38.75
N ASP A 3 -45.01 19.28 -37.58
CA ASP A 3 -45.13 18.77 -36.19
C ASP A 3 -44.33 17.46 -36.01
N GLU A 4 -43.33 17.35 -35.15
CA GLU A 4 -43.42 17.52 -33.70
C GLU A 4 -42.18 18.18 -33.04
N SER A 5 -42.48 19.10 -32.13
CA SER A 5 -41.65 19.60 -31.05
C SER A 5 -41.60 18.61 -29.88
N GLY A 6 -40.43 18.40 -29.29
CA GLY A 6 -40.28 17.61 -28.06
C GLY A 6 -39.07 18.06 -27.25
N ASN A 7 -39.31 19.02 -26.36
CA ASN A 7 -38.46 19.43 -25.26
C ASN A 7 -38.17 18.24 -24.32
N THR A 8 -36.92 18.01 -23.93
CA THR A 8 -36.61 17.15 -22.79
C THR A 8 -35.49 17.73 -21.94
N ASP A 9 -35.91 18.09 -20.73
CA ASP A 9 -35.11 18.54 -19.60
C ASP A 9 -33.96 17.59 -19.28
N ARG A 10 -32.81 18.17 -18.93
CA ARG A 10 -31.73 17.49 -18.24
C ARG A 10 -32.12 17.32 -16.77
N THR A 11 -32.79 16.22 -16.47
CA THR A 11 -33.09 15.80 -15.10
C THR A 11 -31.94 14.94 -14.58
N ILE A 12 -31.29 15.43 -13.52
CA ILE A 12 -30.35 14.73 -12.66
C ILE A 12 -31.09 13.53 -12.05
N LEU A 13 -30.67 12.30 -12.38
CA LEU A 13 -31.29 11.08 -11.85
C LEU A 13 -30.38 10.41 -10.82
N SER A 14 -30.94 10.40 -9.62
CA SER A 14 -30.56 9.81 -8.34
C SER A 14 -30.03 8.37 -8.41
N ARG A 15 -28.96 8.14 -7.62
CA ARG A 15 -28.42 6.84 -7.21
C ARG A 15 -29.50 6.00 -6.51
N ARG A 16 -30.14 5.05 -7.20
CA ARG A 16 -30.70 3.82 -6.59
C ARG A 16 -31.09 2.80 -7.66
N GLN A 17 -30.65 1.56 -7.43
CA GLN A 17 -31.15 0.30 -7.97
C GLN A 17 -30.66 -0.14 -9.36
N LEU A 18 -29.60 -0.96 -9.38
CA LEU A 18 -29.62 -2.23 -10.13
C LEU A 18 -28.46 -3.13 -9.70
N LEU A 19 -28.76 -4.20 -8.97
CA LEU A 19 -28.04 -5.48 -8.98
C LEU A 19 -28.96 -6.54 -8.36
N THR A 20 -29.53 -7.38 -9.21
CA THR A 20 -30.34 -8.56 -8.86
C THR A 20 -29.68 -9.80 -9.43
N GLY A 21 -29.37 -10.76 -8.55
CA GLY A 21 -29.08 -12.17 -8.83
C GLY A 21 -27.58 -12.49 -8.94
N ILE A 22 -27.00 -13.50 -8.29
CA ILE A 22 -27.52 -14.73 -7.66
C ILE A 22 -26.53 -15.18 -6.56
N GLY A 23 -27.05 -15.59 -5.39
CA GLY A 23 -26.55 -16.78 -4.67
C GLY A 23 -25.47 -16.61 -3.59
N GLY A 24 -25.82 -16.01 -2.46
CA GLY A 24 -25.00 -16.10 -1.25
C GLY A 24 -25.64 -15.33 -0.11
N SER A 25 -26.41 -16.02 0.74
CA SER A 25 -27.05 -15.46 1.93
C SER A 25 -26.00 -15.01 2.94
N VAL A 26 -25.52 -13.78 2.78
CA VAL A 26 -24.91 -12.99 3.85
C VAL A 26 -26.03 -12.16 4.44
N ALA A 27 -26.39 -12.44 5.69
CA ALA A 27 -27.27 -11.57 6.45
C ALA A 27 -26.58 -10.21 6.60
N ALA A 28 -26.94 -9.25 5.75
CA ALA A 28 -26.67 -7.86 5.99
C ALA A 28 -27.48 -7.46 7.22
N ALA A 29 -26.87 -7.58 8.40
CA ALA A 29 -27.35 -6.90 9.58
C ALA A 29 -27.21 -5.41 9.30
N SER A 30 -28.29 -4.80 8.83
CA SER A 30 -28.48 -3.36 8.92
C SER A 30 -28.39 -3.00 10.39
N LEU A 31 -27.22 -2.52 10.82
CA LEU A 31 -27.06 -1.80 12.07
C LEU A 31 -27.73 -0.43 11.90
N SER A 32 -29.06 -0.41 11.79
CA SER A 32 -29.81 0.73 12.30
C SER A 32 -29.77 0.58 13.82
N ARG A 33 -28.66 1.00 14.43
CA ARG A 33 -28.69 1.36 15.86
C ARG A 33 -29.69 2.51 15.93
N ASN A 34 -30.87 2.22 16.47
CA ASN A 34 -31.74 3.25 17.00
C ASN A 34 -30.86 4.08 17.93
N ALA A 35 -30.64 5.34 17.57
CA ALA A 35 -30.07 6.34 18.46
C ALA A 35 -30.85 6.28 19.78
N THR A 36 -30.23 5.74 20.81
CA THR A 36 -30.62 6.03 22.18
C THR A 36 -30.13 7.45 22.42
N ALA A 37 -30.98 8.41 22.08
CA ALA A 37 -30.83 9.80 22.43
C ALA A 37 -30.78 9.93 23.95
N ASP A 38 -29.64 10.40 24.46
CA ASP A 38 -29.49 11.29 25.63
C ASP A 38 -28.03 11.81 25.71
N GLY A 39 -27.34 12.00 24.57
CA GLY A 39 -26.03 12.68 24.50
C GLY A 39 -26.21 14.18 24.24
N GLU A 40 -25.35 15.02 24.80
CA GLU A 40 -25.43 16.48 24.63
C GLU A 40 -25.00 16.87 23.20
N TRP A 41 -25.92 17.43 22.41
CA TRP A 41 -25.64 17.91 21.06
C TRP A 41 -25.41 19.42 21.09
N ILE A 42 -24.15 19.83 20.91
CA ILE A 42 -23.72 21.22 20.99
C ILE A 42 -23.42 21.72 19.58
N ASN A 43 -24.29 22.57 19.04
CA ASN A 43 -23.98 23.36 17.87
C ASN A 43 -22.98 24.46 18.28
N VAL A 44 -21.77 24.42 17.74
CA VAL A 44 -20.68 25.33 18.16
C VAL A 44 -21.03 26.81 17.91
N VAL A 45 -21.83 27.11 16.87
CA VAL A 45 -22.25 28.48 16.57
C VAL A 45 -23.27 28.99 17.58
N ASP A 46 -24.18 28.12 18.06
CA ASP A 46 -25.17 28.50 19.08
C ASP A 46 -24.52 28.86 20.43
N VAL A 47 -23.30 28.35 20.68
CA VAL A 47 -22.48 28.66 21.86
C VAL A 47 -21.39 29.70 21.59
N GLY A 48 -21.39 30.32 20.40
CA GLY A 48 -20.60 31.51 20.10
C GLY A 48 -19.35 31.30 19.24
N ALA A 49 -19.16 30.14 18.62
CA ALA A 49 -18.11 29.96 17.62
C ALA A 49 -18.42 30.80 16.36
N ASP A 50 -17.40 31.47 15.82
CA ASP A 50 -17.50 32.22 14.58
C ASP A 50 -17.37 31.28 13.36
N PRO A 51 -18.41 31.16 12.50
CA PRO A 51 -18.37 30.35 11.30
C PRO A 51 -17.83 31.10 10.07
N THR A 52 -17.30 32.32 10.24
CA THR A 52 -16.75 33.13 9.13
C THR A 52 -15.23 33.08 9.02
N GLY A 53 -14.54 32.52 10.02
CA GLY A 53 -13.09 32.44 10.08
C GLY A 53 -12.41 33.77 10.48
N GLU A 54 -13.16 34.79 10.88
CA GLU A 54 -12.61 36.08 11.31
C GLU A 54 -12.08 36.04 12.76
N GLU A 55 -12.73 35.27 13.64
CA GLU A 55 -12.35 35.06 15.03
C GLU A 55 -12.06 33.58 15.31
N SER A 56 -11.05 33.32 16.15
CA SER A 56 -10.71 31.95 16.55
C SER A 56 -11.83 31.31 17.39
N ILE A 57 -12.14 30.05 17.09
CA ILE A 57 -13.07 29.24 17.86
C ILE A 57 -12.42 28.54 19.05
N SER A 58 -11.10 28.55 19.17
CA SER A 58 -10.38 27.84 20.24
C SER A 58 -10.84 28.27 21.65
N PRO A 59 -11.05 29.56 21.97
CA PRO A 59 -11.61 29.96 23.26
C PRO A 59 -13.03 29.44 23.54
N VAL A 60 -13.83 29.24 22.49
CA VAL A 60 -15.18 28.66 22.61
C VAL A 60 -15.06 27.18 22.93
N LEU A 61 -14.23 26.43 22.18
CA LEU A 61 -14.01 25.00 22.41
C LEU A 61 -13.42 24.72 23.81
N ASP A 62 -12.48 25.55 24.28
CA ASP A 62 -11.86 25.42 25.60
C ASP A 62 -12.84 25.66 26.76
N ALA A 63 -13.89 26.43 26.52
CA ALA A 63 -14.93 26.70 27.52
C ALA A 63 -15.97 25.58 27.60
N LEU A 64 -16.05 24.71 26.58
CA LEU A 64 -16.99 23.59 26.56
C LEU A 64 -16.54 22.48 27.49
N THR A 65 -17.51 21.90 28.20
CA THR A 65 -17.30 20.69 28.99
C THR A 65 -17.71 19.50 28.15
N THR A 66 -16.89 18.46 28.09
CA THR A 66 -17.21 17.22 27.39
C THR A 66 -17.66 16.16 28.40
N GLU A 67 -18.96 15.96 28.51
CA GLU A 67 -19.55 14.82 29.23
C GLU A 67 -19.61 13.59 28.31
N ASP A 68 -19.90 12.42 28.88
CA ASP A 68 -20.06 11.18 28.12
C ASP A 68 -21.14 11.34 27.03
N GLY A 69 -20.81 10.97 25.79
CA GLY A 69 -21.72 11.08 24.64
C GLY A 69 -21.90 12.49 24.08
N THR A 70 -21.03 13.44 24.43
CA THR A 70 -21.07 14.81 23.87
C THR A 70 -20.79 14.81 22.37
N THR A 71 -21.58 15.55 21.61
CA THR A 71 -21.38 15.82 20.18
C THR A 71 -21.14 17.31 19.96
N PHE A 72 -20.03 17.66 19.32
CA PHE A 72 -19.83 18.99 18.76
C PHE A 72 -20.23 18.97 17.29
N TYR A 73 -21.22 19.80 16.96
CA TYR A 73 -21.73 19.96 15.61
C TYR A 73 -21.26 21.30 15.02
N PHE A 74 -20.58 21.23 13.88
CA PHE A 74 -20.08 22.33 13.09
C PHE A 74 -20.98 22.49 11.85
N PRO A 75 -21.90 23.47 11.82
CA PRO A 75 -22.66 23.78 10.61
C PRO A 75 -21.75 24.34 9.51
N GLU A 76 -22.28 24.57 8.31
CA GLU A 76 -21.57 25.18 7.18
C GLU A 76 -20.84 26.45 7.61
N GLY A 77 -19.54 26.54 7.30
CA GLY A 77 -18.71 27.69 7.66
C GLY A 77 -17.21 27.42 7.65
N GLU A 78 -16.44 28.48 7.84
CA GLU A 78 -14.99 28.46 8.05
C GLU A 78 -14.71 28.77 9.53
N TYR A 79 -13.92 27.92 10.19
CA TYR A 79 -13.69 27.98 11.62
C TYR A 79 -12.20 28.09 11.89
N LEU A 80 -11.75 29.28 12.26
CA LEU A 80 -10.35 29.55 12.56
C LEU A 80 -9.95 28.88 13.90
N MET A 81 -8.86 28.13 13.92
CA MET A 81 -8.28 27.56 15.14
C MET A 81 -6.83 28.04 15.31
N ASP A 82 -6.56 28.72 16.42
CA ASP A 82 -5.24 29.21 16.82
C ASP A 82 -4.70 28.51 18.09
N ASP A 83 -5.44 27.52 18.62
CA ASP A 83 -4.97 26.59 19.64
C ASP A 83 -5.62 25.20 19.52
N MET A 84 -4.98 24.22 20.15
CA MET A 84 -5.36 22.82 20.18
C MET A 84 -6.57 22.62 21.11
N PHE A 85 -7.62 21.99 20.58
CA PHE A 85 -8.63 21.34 21.40
C PHE A 85 -8.13 19.97 21.88
N ARG A 86 -8.15 19.74 23.19
CA ARG A 86 -7.75 18.48 23.82
C ARG A 86 -8.86 17.89 24.66
N ASN A 87 -9.22 16.64 24.35
CA ASN A 87 -10.15 15.84 25.15
C ASN A 87 -9.59 14.42 25.29
N ALA A 88 -9.39 13.92 26.52
CA ALA A 88 -8.81 12.61 26.78
C ALA A 88 -9.60 11.85 27.85
N GLY A 89 -9.53 10.51 27.82
CA GLY A 89 -10.27 9.67 28.77
C GLY A 89 -11.80 9.75 28.66
N PHE A 90 -12.32 10.26 27.53
CA PHE A 90 -13.75 10.37 27.28
C PHE A 90 -14.39 8.99 27.02
N ASN A 91 -15.71 8.91 27.23
CA ASN A 91 -16.54 7.76 26.91
C ASN A 91 -17.74 8.23 26.08
N GLY A 92 -17.67 8.06 24.77
CA GLY A 92 -18.57 8.69 23.82
C GLY A 92 -18.17 10.14 23.55
N PHE A 93 -17.67 10.42 22.36
CA PHE A 93 -17.45 11.79 21.89
C PHE A 93 -17.61 11.85 20.37
N GLU A 94 -18.24 12.91 19.87
CA GLU A 94 -18.46 13.08 18.44
C GLU A 94 -18.06 14.47 17.93
N LEU A 95 -17.43 14.52 16.77
CA LEU A 95 -17.20 15.74 15.98
C LEU A 95 -17.93 15.58 14.65
N ARG A 96 -18.89 16.45 14.35
CA ARG A 96 -19.70 16.35 13.13
C ARG A 96 -19.69 17.66 12.37
N GLY A 97 -19.16 17.65 11.15
CA GLY A 97 -19.23 18.76 10.21
C GLY A 97 -20.35 18.58 9.18
N ASP A 98 -20.96 19.70 8.79
CA ASP A 98 -21.90 19.82 7.68
C ASP A 98 -21.38 20.90 6.72
N ASP A 99 -20.47 20.51 5.82
CA ASP A 99 -19.70 21.44 4.97
C ASP A 99 -18.88 22.46 5.81
N ALA A 100 -18.32 21.98 6.92
CA ALA A 100 -17.51 22.76 7.83
C ALA A 100 -16.02 22.65 7.48
N THR A 101 -15.36 23.80 7.38
CA THR A 101 -13.92 23.90 7.13
C THR A 101 -13.21 24.44 8.36
N ILE A 102 -12.27 23.67 8.91
CA ILE A 102 -11.39 24.09 9.99
C ILE A 102 -10.13 24.70 9.37
N VAL A 103 -9.81 25.93 9.75
CA VAL A 103 -8.69 26.71 9.21
C VAL A 103 -7.66 26.93 10.33
N PRO A 104 -6.44 26.37 10.25
CA PRO A 104 -5.37 26.73 11.16
C PRO A 104 -5.01 28.21 11.02
N ALA A 105 -4.80 28.90 12.14
CA ALA A 105 -4.23 30.23 12.09
C ALA A 105 -2.80 30.20 11.51
N PRO A 106 -2.44 31.08 10.56
CA PRO A 106 -1.13 31.06 9.90
C PRO A 106 0.07 31.21 10.84
N ASP A 107 -0.09 31.86 11.99
CA ASP A 107 0.95 32.06 13.00
C ASP A 107 0.87 31.04 14.15
N TYR A 108 0.04 29.99 14.03
CA TYR A 108 -0.08 28.98 15.06
C TYR A 108 1.15 28.05 15.10
N ASP A 109 2.00 28.23 16.11
CA ASP A 109 3.18 27.40 16.35
C ASP A 109 2.88 26.09 17.11
N GLY A 110 1.61 25.76 17.33
CA GLY A 110 1.26 24.49 17.95
C GLY A 110 1.46 23.30 17.02
N ARG A 111 1.15 22.13 17.58
CA ARG A 111 1.36 20.83 16.91
C ARG A 111 0.07 20.16 16.45
N TRP A 112 -1.05 20.43 17.12
CA TRP A 112 -2.32 19.72 16.96
C TRP A 112 -3.47 20.70 16.82
N LEU A 113 -4.51 20.35 16.07
CA LEU A 113 -5.83 20.99 16.20
C LEU A 113 -6.71 20.19 17.14
N PHE A 114 -7.01 18.93 16.80
CA PHE A 114 -7.80 18.02 17.64
C PHE A 114 -6.92 16.90 18.20
N LYS A 115 -6.73 16.89 19.52
CA LYS A 115 -6.03 15.82 20.23
C LYS A 115 -7.00 15.06 21.12
N LEU A 116 -7.44 13.90 20.62
CA LEU A 116 -8.52 13.10 21.17
C LEU A 116 -7.97 11.80 21.76
N GLY A 117 -7.95 11.70 23.08
CA GLY A 117 -7.30 10.60 23.79
C GLY A 117 -5.78 10.66 23.73
N THR A 118 -5.16 9.79 24.52
CA THR A 118 -3.72 9.51 24.48
C THR A 118 -3.48 8.01 24.67
N TYR A 119 -2.26 7.52 24.46
CA TYR A 119 -1.97 6.11 24.78
C TYR A 119 -2.09 5.80 26.30
N GLU A 120 -1.93 6.80 27.17
CA GLU A 120 -2.06 6.64 28.64
C GLU A 120 -3.51 6.79 29.11
N GLU A 121 -4.24 7.70 28.48
CA GLU A 121 -5.66 8.00 28.74
C GLU A 121 -6.44 7.98 27.41
N PRO A 122 -6.63 6.80 26.81
CA PRO A 122 -7.39 6.67 25.57
C PRO A 122 -8.87 6.96 25.82
N GLY A 123 -9.54 7.50 24.81
CA GLY A 123 -11.01 7.57 24.82
C GLY A 123 -11.67 6.25 24.45
N GLU A 124 -12.99 6.24 24.35
CA GLU A 124 -13.82 5.12 23.90
C GLU A 124 -15.03 5.69 23.14
N ASP A 125 -15.55 4.99 22.15
CA ASP A 125 -16.69 5.42 21.32
C ASP A 125 -16.48 6.80 20.67
N LEU A 126 -15.57 6.90 19.70
CA LEU A 126 -15.27 8.17 18.99
C LEU A 126 -15.82 8.17 17.58
N TYR A 127 -16.63 9.19 17.26
CA TYR A 127 -17.09 9.46 15.90
C TYR A 127 -16.59 10.81 15.38
N ILE A 128 -16.01 10.84 14.18
CA ILE A 128 -15.61 12.09 13.50
C ILE A 128 -16.12 12.03 12.06
N GLU A 129 -16.95 12.98 11.65
CA GLU A 129 -17.45 13.04 10.28
C GLU A 129 -17.43 14.45 9.67
N GLY A 130 -17.26 14.53 8.35
CA GLY A 130 -17.71 15.68 7.55
C GLY A 130 -16.92 16.97 7.72
N LEU A 131 -15.65 16.91 8.14
CA LEU A 131 -14.79 18.09 8.29
C LEU A 131 -13.76 18.19 7.16
N THR A 132 -13.60 19.40 6.63
CA THR A 132 -12.45 19.78 5.80
C THR A 132 -11.44 20.56 6.63
N PHE A 133 -10.15 20.34 6.41
CA PHE A 133 -9.07 21.11 7.02
C PHE A 133 -8.33 21.87 5.91
N ASP A 134 -8.21 23.19 6.03
CA ASP A 134 -7.62 24.01 4.97
C ASP A 134 -6.14 24.36 5.26
N PHE A 135 -5.25 23.85 4.43
CA PHE A 135 -3.82 24.16 4.38
C PHE A 135 -3.47 25.03 3.16
N SER A 136 -4.41 25.84 2.66
CA SER A 136 -4.16 26.70 1.49
C SER A 136 -3.22 27.88 1.77
N ALA A 137 -3.10 28.29 3.04
CA ALA A 137 -2.18 29.33 3.48
C ALA A 137 -0.80 28.75 3.85
N ASP A 138 0.25 29.56 3.70
CA ASP A 138 1.63 29.16 3.99
C ASP A 138 1.80 28.71 5.44
N GLU A 139 2.60 27.67 5.64
CA GLU A 139 3.06 27.14 6.94
C GLU A 139 1.94 26.61 7.87
N THR A 140 0.77 26.28 7.31
CA THR A 140 -0.42 25.84 8.08
C THR A 140 -0.54 24.33 8.26
N GLY A 141 0.35 23.53 7.66
CA GLY A 141 0.35 22.09 7.85
C GLY A 141 0.43 21.67 9.34
N LEU A 142 -0.51 20.88 9.84
CA LEU A 142 -0.53 20.44 11.25
C LEU A 142 -1.04 19.01 11.41
N ARG A 143 -0.91 18.44 12.62
CA ARG A 143 -1.69 17.25 13.02
C ARG A 143 -3.13 17.69 13.30
N VAL A 144 -3.98 17.65 12.28
CA VAL A 144 -5.38 18.09 12.40
C VAL A 144 -6.17 17.17 13.31
N VAL A 145 -5.96 15.85 13.24
CA VAL A 145 -6.57 14.89 14.15
C VAL A 145 -5.54 13.87 14.61
N GLN A 146 -5.35 13.79 15.92
CA GLN A 146 -4.76 12.64 16.57
C GLN A 146 -5.82 12.00 17.47
N ALA A 147 -6.22 10.77 17.17
CA ALA A 147 -7.16 10.03 17.98
C ALA A 147 -6.58 8.70 18.47
N GLN A 148 -6.70 8.46 19.77
CA GLN A 148 -6.25 7.24 20.42
C GLN A 148 -7.39 6.77 21.32
N VAL A 149 -8.02 5.66 20.91
CA VAL A 149 -9.24 5.15 21.56
C VAL A 149 -9.11 3.66 21.83
N LYS A 150 -9.80 3.17 22.86
CA LYS A 150 -9.78 1.74 23.22
C LYS A 150 -10.52 0.91 22.17
N ASP A 151 -11.74 1.31 21.85
CA ASP A 151 -12.66 0.60 20.97
C ASP A 151 -13.60 1.61 20.29
N ASP A 152 -14.31 1.14 19.26
CA ASP A 152 -15.35 1.84 18.52
C ASP A 152 -14.89 3.23 17.98
N LEU A 153 -13.81 3.21 17.18
CA LEU A 153 -13.40 4.36 16.36
C LEU A 153 -14.14 4.37 15.02
N LEU A 154 -14.79 5.48 14.68
CA LEU A 154 -15.25 5.73 13.33
C LEU A 154 -14.88 7.15 12.89
N VAL A 155 -14.07 7.23 11.83
CA VAL A 155 -13.72 8.47 11.15
C VAL A 155 -14.21 8.37 9.72
N GLN A 156 -14.97 9.34 9.25
CA GLN A 156 -15.56 9.28 7.92
C GLN A 156 -15.57 10.66 7.23
N ASP A 157 -15.35 10.69 5.91
CA ASP A 157 -15.57 11.89 5.09
C ASP A 157 -14.76 13.11 5.58
N LEU A 158 -13.49 12.89 5.93
CA LEU A 158 -12.55 13.98 6.24
C LEU A 158 -11.72 14.37 5.03
N ALA A 159 -11.43 15.65 4.86
CA ALA A 159 -10.58 16.15 3.80
C ALA A 159 -9.51 17.11 4.30
N VAL A 160 -8.34 17.11 3.68
CA VAL A 160 -7.34 18.17 3.75
C VAL A 160 -7.28 18.82 2.38
N SER A 161 -7.51 20.13 2.34
CA SER A 161 -7.34 20.99 1.17
C SER A 161 -5.98 21.66 1.25
N GLY A 162 -5.18 21.66 0.19
CA GLY A 162 -3.85 22.26 0.22
C GLY A 162 -2.78 21.31 0.74
N ARG A 163 -1.53 21.74 0.53
CA ARG A 163 -0.34 20.91 0.76
C ARG A 163 0.18 21.14 2.17
N HIS A 164 0.52 20.08 2.89
CA HIS A 164 1.16 20.20 4.21
C HIS A 164 2.60 20.70 4.05
N ASP A 165 2.86 21.93 4.46
CA ASP A 165 4.07 22.69 4.12
C ASP A 165 4.85 23.20 5.35
N SER A 166 4.64 22.61 6.52
CA SER A 166 5.14 23.18 7.78
C SER A 166 6.27 22.40 8.46
N GLY A 167 6.73 21.26 7.93
CA GLY A 167 7.75 20.43 8.60
C GLY A 167 7.35 19.91 9.97
N LYS A 168 6.04 20.00 10.30
CA LYS A 168 5.43 19.45 11.51
C LYS A 168 4.86 18.06 11.25
N TYR A 169 4.38 17.42 12.30
CA TYR A 169 3.71 16.12 12.17
C TYR A 169 2.58 16.15 11.14
N GLY A 170 2.47 15.08 10.35
CA GLY A 170 1.44 15.00 9.32
C GLY A 170 0.02 14.93 9.87
N PRO A 171 -1.00 15.05 9.01
CA PRO A 171 -2.35 15.46 9.40
C PRO A 171 -3.10 14.49 10.30
N PHE A 172 -2.88 13.19 10.12
CA PHE A 172 -3.70 12.18 10.78
C PHE A 172 -2.88 11.15 11.56
N CYS A 173 -3.38 10.81 12.76
CA CYS A 173 -2.88 9.68 13.54
C CYS A 173 -4.03 9.00 14.26
N PHE A 174 -4.21 7.71 14.00
CA PHE A 174 -5.34 6.94 14.51
C PHE A 174 -4.86 5.63 15.13
N ASP A 175 -5.13 5.43 16.41
CA ASP A 175 -4.81 4.21 17.13
C ASP A 175 -6.05 3.65 17.81
N VAL A 176 -6.26 2.34 17.63
CA VAL A 176 -7.14 1.54 18.50
C VAL A 176 -6.25 0.80 19.50
N THR A 177 -6.32 1.15 20.77
CA THR A 177 -5.33 0.78 21.79
C THR A 177 -5.70 -0.46 22.59
N HIS A 178 -6.95 -0.94 22.50
CA HIS A 178 -7.34 -2.23 23.11
C HIS A 178 -7.19 -3.36 22.08
N PRO A 179 -6.64 -4.54 22.44
CA PRO A 179 -6.44 -5.65 21.50
C PRO A 179 -7.70 -6.17 20.81
N ASP A 180 -8.83 -6.14 21.51
CA ASP A 180 -10.14 -6.53 20.95
C ASP A 180 -10.88 -5.37 20.29
N GLY A 181 -10.34 -4.15 20.40
CA GLY A 181 -10.99 -2.95 19.90
C GLY A 181 -10.99 -2.89 18.38
N ILE A 182 -12.00 -2.24 17.82
CA ILE A 182 -12.21 -2.10 16.39
C ILE A 182 -12.33 -0.62 16.02
N GLY A 183 -11.69 -0.25 14.92
CA GLY A 183 -11.78 1.07 14.35
C GLY A 183 -11.93 1.06 12.84
N SER A 184 -12.44 2.15 12.30
CA SER A 184 -12.51 2.41 10.88
C SER A 184 -12.20 3.87 10.57
N ILE A 185 -11.37 4.09 9.54
CA ILE A 185 -11.26 5.38 8.86
C ILE A 185 -11.70 5.20 7.41
N GLU A 186 -12.65 6.02 6.95
CA GLU A 186 -13.33 5.84 5.68
C GLU A 186 -13.38 7.16 4.90
N ASN A 187 -13.07 7.10 3.60
CA ASN A 187 -13.12 8.26 2.70
C ASN A 187 -12.35 9.48 3.23
N VAL A 188 -11.17 9.25 3.82
CA VAL A 188 -10.24 10.33 4.20
C VAL A 188 -9.45 10.76 2.97
N ARG A 189 -9.44 12.07 2.66
CA ARG A 189 -8.84 12.64 1.45
C ARG A 189 -7.76 13.66 1.78
N LEU A 190 -6.56 13.44 1.27
CA LEU A 190 -5.39 14.32 1.41
C LEU A 190 -4.51 14.22 0.15
N PRO A 191 -5.07 14.58 -1.03
CA PRO A 191 -4.44 14.31 -2.32
C PRO A 191 -3.25 15.22 -2.64
N ASP A 192 -3.15 16.39 -1.97
CA ASP A 192 -2.13 17.40 -2.25
C ASP A 192 -0.79 17.09 -1.55
N GLY A 193 -0.79 16.14 -0.61
CA GLY A 193 0.42 15.61 -0.01
C GLY A 193 1.12 16.58 0.95
N GLY A 194 2.44 16.45 1.05
CA GLY A 194 3.26 17.30 1.91
C GLY A 194 4.62 17.67 1.29
N GLU A 195 5.27 18.63 1.92
CA GLU A 195 6.58 19.15 1.54
C GLU A 195 7.70 18.60 2.44
N PHE A 196 8.86 18.33 1.84
CA PHE A 196 10.03 17.82 2.56
C PHE A 196 10.48 18.82 3.62
N SER A 197 10.92 18.32 4.78
CA SER A 197 11.23 19.20 5.91
C SER A 197 12.27 20.27 5.60
N GLU A 198 13.27 19.96 4.75
CA GLU A 198 14.29 20.93 4.35
C GLU A 198 13.74 22.16 3.59
N ASN A 199 12.52 22.04 3.05
CA ASN A 199 11.81 23.09 2.32
C ASN A 199 10.73 23.77 3.19
N THR A 200 10.71 23.52 4.50
CA THR A 200 9.66 23.97 5.43
C THR A 200 10.27 24.58 6.69
N PRO A 201 9.51 25.35 7.50
CA PRO A 201 10.01 25.92 8.75
C PRO A 201 10.25 24.90 9.88
N GLY A 202 9.58 23.75 9.86
CA GLY A 202 9.73 22.68 10.86
C GLY A 202 10.95 21.78 10.64
N ASP A 203 11.25 20.92 11.62
CA ASP A 203 12.50 20.12 11.66
C ASP A 203 12.23 18.64 12.00
N ILE A 204 11.15 18.05 11.47
CA ILE A 204 11.04 16.58 11.47
C ILE A 204 11.98 15.98 10.44
N ASN A 205 12.49 14.77 10.64
CA ASN A 205 13.63 14.24 9.87
C ASN A 205 13.49 14.32 8.33
N VAL A 206 12.44 13.73 7.74
CA VAL A 206 12.25 13.67 6.28
C VAL A 206 11.15 14.65 5.83
N GLY A 207 10.05 14.64 6.56
CA GLY A 207 8.84 15.39 6.29
C GLY A 207 7.63 14.65 6.84
N PRO A 208 6.43 15.21 6.71
CA PRO A 208 5.22 14.62 7.24
C PRO A 208 4.88 13.28 6.57
N THR A 209 4.21 12.41 7.32
CA THR A 209 3.50 11.24 6.81
C THR A 209 2.00 11.56 6.78
N GLY A 210 1.28 11.19 5.72
CA GLY A 210 -0.14 11.52 5.56
C GLY A 210 -1.02 10.96 6.68
N ILE A 211 -1.11 9.63 6.76
CA ILE A 211 -1.88 8.91 7.79
C ILE A 211 -0.93 8.02 8.59
N ILE A 212 -0.96 8.16 9.91
CA ILE A 212 -0.15 7.37 10.84
C ILE A 212 -1.05 6.43 11.65
N VAL A 213 -0.63 5.17 11.75
CA VAL A 213 -1.05 4.23 12.77
C VAL A 213 0.20 3.90 13.58
N SER A 214 0.23 4.35 14.82
CA SER A 214 1.45 4.38 15.62
C SER A 214 1.73 3.03 16.30
N GLN A 215 2.86 2.94 16.99
CA GLN A 215 3.24 1.79 17.82
C GLN A 215 2.28 1.50 18.98
N TYR A 216 1.39 2.43 19.31
CA TYR A 216 0.39 2.26 20.36
C TYR A 216 -0.88 1.54 19.90
N HIS A 217 -1.02 1.27 18.59
CA HIS A 217 -2.14 0.50 18.07
C HIS A 217 -2.00 -0.99 18.44
N GLU A 218 -3.00 -1.53 19.11
CA GLU A 218 -3.08 -2.96 19.50
C GLU A 218 -4.31 -3.67 18.93
N GLY A 219 -5.38 -2.93 18.59
CA GLY A 219 -6.63 -3.49 18.08
C GLY A 219 -6.64 -3.76 16.58
N LYS A 220 -7.84 -3.66 15.97
CA LYS A 220 -8.04 -3.77 14.53
C LYS A 220 -8.51 -2.46 13.92
N LEU A 221 -7.75 -1.91 12.99
CA LEU A 221 -8.13 -0.70 12.24
C LEU A 221 -8.38 -1.02 10.77
N TRP A 222 -9.52 -0.56 10.25
CA TRP A 222 -9.78 -0.54 8.82
C TRP A 222 -9.46 0.82 8.22
N VAL A 223 -8.77 0.83 7.08
CA VAL A 223 -8.52 2.03 6.27
C VAL A 223 -9.23 1.83 4.94
N ARG A 224 -10.33 2.56 4.71
CA ARG A 224 -11.24 2.29 3.59
C ARG A 224 -11.34 3.46 2.63
N ASN A 225 -11.15 3.18 1.34
CA ASN A 225 -11.44 4.11 0.24
C ASN A 225 -10.82 5.51 0.43
N CYS A 226 -9.62 5.59 1.00
CA CYS A 226 -8.92 6.86 1.21
C CYS A 226 -8.20 7.32 -0.07
N ASP A 227 -7.99 8.63 -0.22
CA ASP A 227 -7.29 9.27 -1.35
C ASP A 227 -6.07 10.01 -0.82
N VAL A 228 -4.89 9.38 -0.91
CA VAL A 228 -3.66 9.80 -0.25
C VAL A 228 -2.60 10.20 -1.29
N GLY A 229 -2.23 11.47 -1.27
CA GLY A 229 -1.29 12.09 -2.20
C GLY A 229 0.19 11.83 -1.94
N PRO A 230 1.10 12.64 -2.54
CA PRO A 230 2.55 12.52 -2.40
C PRO A 230 3.07 12.99 -1.04
N TRP A 231 3.62 12.09 -0.23
CA TRP A 231 4.19 12.44 1.09
C TRP A 231 5.71 12.29 1.13
N PRO A 232 6.46 13.23 1.75
CA PRO A 232 7.92 13.15 1.86
C PRO A 232 8.40 11.92 2.62
N ASP A 233 7.61 11.43 3.58
CA ASP A 233 7.86 10.17 4.25
C ASP A 233 6.92 9.08 3.68
N ASN A 234 5.82 8.75 4.37
CA ASN A 234 4.88 7.73 3.90
C ASN A 234 3.50 8.32 3.61
N GLY A 235 2.75 7.71 2.70
CA GLY A 235 1.33 8.02 2.51
C GLY A 235 0.52 7.50 3.70
N LEU A 236 0.48 6.18 3.85
CA LEU A 236 0.02 5.48 5.04
C LEU A 236 1.20 4.78 5.72
N TYR A 237 1.44 5.11 7.00
CA TYR A 237 2.44 4.44 7.82
C TYR A 237 1.79 3.68 8.97
N CYS A 238 1.81 2.36 8.88
CA CYS A 238 1.44 1.48 9.99
C CYS A 238 2.72 0.95 10.64
N SER A 239 2.96 1.40 11.86
CA SER A 239 4.09 1.00 12.68
C SER A 239 3.60 0.24 13.91
N THR A 240 2.89 -0.87 13.71
CA THR A 240 2.34 -1.69 14.81
C THR A 240 2.97 -3.09 14.83
N GLU A 241 3.31 -3.56 16.04
CA GLU A 241 3.75 -4.94 16.28
C GLU A 241 2.60 -5.83 16.78
N LYS A 242 1.58 -5.24 17.41
CA LYS A 242 0.51 -5.97 18.12
C LYS A 242 -0.84 -5.87 17.43
N GLY A 243 -1.10 -4.75 16.78
CA GLY A 243 -2.35 -4.45 16.12
C GLY A 243 -2.38 -4.91 14.67
N ARG A 244 -3.58 -4.85 14.11
CA ARG A 244 -3.89 -5.28 12.75
C ARG A 244 -4.49 -4.13 11.96
N VAL A 245 -3.89 -3.81 10.83
CA VAL A 245 -4.45 -2.82 9.89
C VAL A 245 -4.91 -3.51 8.61
N VAL A 246 -6.13 -3.19 8.17
CA VAL A 246 -6.68 -3.69 6.91
C VAL A 246 -7.01 -2.50 6.00
N VAL A 247 -6.22 -2.32 4.95
CA VAL A 247 -6.49 -1.39 3.86
C VAL A 247 -7.46 -2.05 2.90
N LYS A 248 -8.56 -1.36 2.57
CA LYS A 248 -9.57 -1.82 1.62
C LYS A 248 -9.96 -0.70 0.65
N GLY A 249 -9.60 -0.86 -0.62
CA GLY A 249 -9.80 0.18 -1.62
C GLY A 249 -8.86 1.36 -1.44
N GLY A 250 -9.14 2.43 -2.19
CA GLY A 250 -8.43 3.70 -2.09
C GLY A 250 -7.30 3.86 -3.09
N LEU A 251 -6.80 5.09 -3.15
CA LEU A 251 -5.77 5.56 -4.07
C LEU A 251 -4.61 6.13 -3.26
N PHE A 252 -3.41 5.61 -3.49
CA PHE A 252 -2.20 6.03 -2.77
C PHE A 252 -1.11 6.40 -3.78
N LYS A 253 -0.45 7.55 -3.63
CA LYS A 253 0.42 8.07 -4.68
C LYS A 253 1.76 8.60 -4.18
N ASN A 254 2.81 8.34 -4.96
CA ASN A 254 4.01 9.19 -5.06
C ASN A 254 4.73 9.51 -3.72
N SER A 255 4.58 8.72 -2.66
CA SER A 255 5.33 8.95 -1.41
C SER A 255 6.77 8.43 -1.51
N ASN A 256 7.72 9.20 -0.97
CA ASN A 256 9.16 8.93 -1.08
C ASN A 256 9.58 7.61 -0.44
N ILE A 257 9.10 7.30 0.77
CA ILE A 257 9.53 6.08 1.48
C ILE A 257 8.64 4.90 1.09
N ALA A 258 7.33 5.06 1.25
CA ALA A 258 6.32 4.17 0.71
C ALA A 258 4.93 4.83 0.67
N SER A 259 4.17 4.58 -0.39
CA SER A 259 2.77 5.05 -0.46
C SER A 259 1.89 4.28 0.55
N ILE A 260 2.16 2.98 0.73
CA ILE A 260 1.63 2.19 1.85
C ILE A 260 2.80 1.44 2.52
N ARG A 261 3.00 1.69 3.81
CA ARG A 261 3.95 0.97 4.67
C ARG A 261 3.19 0.23 5.75
N LEU A 262 3.27 -1.10 5.75
CA LEU A 262 2.43 -1.95 6.58
C LEU A 262 3.25 -2.89 7.47
N SER A 263 2.86 -2.99 8.73
CA SER A 263 3.37 -3.97 9.69
C SER A 263 2.23 -4.54 10.54
N GLY A 264 2.55 -5.59 11.31
CA GLY A 264 1.63 -6.22 12.27
C GLY A 264 1.03 -7.51 11.73
N ASP A 265 0.74 -8.44 12.63
CA ASP A 265 0.21 -9.75 12.24
C ASP A 265 -1.18 -9.62 11.61
N TYR A 266 -1.41 -10.38 10.53
CA TYR A 266 -2.66 -10.40 9.77
C TYR A 266 -3.07 -9.03 9.16
N SER A 267 -2.15 -8.07 9.11
CA SER A 267 -2.36 -6.82 8.38
C SER A 267 -2.44 -7.08 6.89
N SER A 268 -3.33 -6.38 6.19
CA SER A 268 -3.57 -6.67 4.77
C SER A 268 -4.00 -5.46 3.94
N ILE A 269 -3.80 -5.58 2.63
CA ILE A 269 -4.18 -4.62 1.60
C ILE A 269 -5.06 -5.36 0.59
N HIS A 270 -6.27 -4.85 0.36
CA HIS A 270 -7.22 -5.41 -0.60
C HIS A 270 -7.77 -4.30 -1.50
N ASP A 271 -7.96 -4.59 -2.78
CA ASP A 271 -8.69 -3.73 -3.72
C ASP A 271 -8.11 -2.32 -3.91
N ALA A 272 -6.85 -2.07 -3.52
CA ALA A 272 -6.24 -0.75 -3.57
C ALA A 272 -5.59 -0.47 -4.93
N THR A 273 -5.43 0.82 -5.25
CA THR A 273 -4.60 1.28 -6.37
C THR A 273 -3.45 2.13 -5.85
N VAL A 274 -2.22 1.78 -6.21
CA VAL A 274 -1.02 2.53 -5.83
C VAL A 274 -0.28 3.00 -7.08
N ILE A 275 0.02 4.29 -7.17
CA ILE A 275 0.63 4.89 -8.37
C ILE A 275 1.90 5.67 -8.01
N VAL A 276 2.98 5.39 -8.72
CA VAL A 276 4.22 6.18 -8.75
C VAL A 276 4.40 6.71 -10.17
N ASP A 277 3.95 7.94 -10.41
CA ASP A 277 3.93 8.59 -11.73
C ASP A 277 4.46 10.03 -11.70
N ASN A 278 4.93 10.50 -10.54
CA ASN A 278 5.55 11.80 -10.38
C ASN A 278 6.61 11.76 -9.27
N GLN A 279 7.73 12.44 -9.50
CA GLN A 279 8.85 12.54 -8.58
C GLN A 279 9.10 14.02 -8.25
N ARG A 280 9.09 14.38 -6.96
CA ARG A 280 9.62 15.67 -6.50
C ARG A 280 11.14 15.61 -6.49
N ASP A 281 11.81 16.76 -6.48
CA ASP A 281 13.28 16.84 -6.54
C ASP A 281 13.99 16.01 -5.44
N ASN A 282 13.36 15.87 -4.28
CA ASN A 282 13.87 15.11 -3.14
C ASN A 282 13.41 13.65 -3.07
N ASP A 283 12.52 13.22 -3.97
CA ASP A 283 12.09 11.82 -4.05
C ASP A 283 13.22 10.98 -4.66
N ILE A 284 13.73 10.02 -3.88
CA ILE A 284 14.88 9.19 -4.28
C ILE A 284 14.61 7.69 -4.20
N ASN A 285 13.43 7.28 -3.72
CA ASN A 285 13.19 5.87 -3.39
C ASN A 285 11.71 5.48 -3.27
N GLN A 286 10.84 6.03 -4.13
CA GLN A 286 9.39 5.85 -4.01
C GLN A 286 9.02 4.38 -4.14
N ARG A 287 8.55 3.80 -3.03
CA ARG A 287 7.97 2.46 -3.03
C ARG A 287 6.46 2.58 -3.09
N ALA A 288 5.82 1.73 -3.88
CA ALA A 288 4.36 1.68 -3.83
C ALA A 288 3.93 1.01 -2.51
N ILE A 289 4.35 -0.24 -2.29
CA ILE A 289 4.01 -1.01 -1.09
C ILE A 289 5.29 -1.51 -0.40
N ARG A 290 5.35 -1.34 0.91
CA ARG A 290 6.43 -1.82 1.76
C ARG A 290 5.86 -2.57 2.96
N LEU A 291 6.06 -3.89 3.00
CA LEU A 291 5.72 -4.74 4.14
C LEU A 291 6.91 -4.82 5.09
N ASP A 292 6.79 -4.27 6.29
CA ASP A 292 7.90 -4.06 7.20
C ASP A 292 8.08 -5.15 8.24
N GLY A 293 7.00 -5.78 8.71
CA GLY A 293 7.09 -6.81 9.74
C GLY A 293 5.77 -7.52 10.00
N GLY A 294 5.82 -8.60 10.79
CA GLY A 294 4.66 -9.41 11.14
C GLY A 294 4.49 -10.67 10.29
N ALA A 295 3.51 -11.50 10.65
CA ALA A 295 3.14 -12.73 10.00
C ALA A 295 1.76 -12.61 9.32
N TYR A 296 1.52 -13.42 8.29
CA TYR A 296 0.25 -13.46 7.56
C TYR A 296 -0.12 -12.11 6.92
N ASN A 297 0.88 -11.36 6.44
CA ASN A 297 0.69 -10.11 5.72
C ASN A 297 0.18 -10.39 4.31
N TRP A 298 -0.96 -9.83 3.91
CA TRP A 298 -1.58 -10.10 2.60
C TRP A 298 -1.72 -8.85 1.75
N VAL A 299 -1.30 -8.93 0.49
CA VAL A 299 -1.63 -7.97 -0.56
C VAL A 299 -2.44 -8.73 -1.59
N GLU A 300 -3.71 -8.38 -1.75
CA GLU A 300 -4.66 -9.13 -2.57
C GLU A 300 -5.43 -8.20 -3.50
N ASN A 301 -5.69 -8.62 -4.74
CA ASN A 301 -6.50 -7.88 -5.71
C ASN A 301 -6.12 -6.39 -5.79
N THR A 302 -4.81 -6.11 -5.84
CA THR A 302 -4.26 -4.76 -5.74
C THR A 302 -3.48 -4.43 -6.99
N ASP A 303 -3.71 -3.23 -7.50
CA ASP A 303 -3.05 -2.67 -8.66
C ASP A 303 -1.90 -1.75 -8.24
N VAL A 304 -0.72 -1.97 -8.82
CA VAL A 304 0.47 -1.15 -8.58
C VAL A 304 1.06 -0.68 -9.91
N TYR A 305 1.19 0.64 -10.09
CA TYR A 305 1.70 1.25 -11.31
C TYR A 305 2.93 2.11 -11.00
N LEU A 306 4.09 1.75 -11.52
CA LEU A 306 5.31 2.55 -11.49
C LEU A 306 5.56 3.08 -12.91
N LYS A 307 5.03 4.26 -13.21
CA LYS A 307 5.18 4.94 -14.51
C LYS A 307 6.44 5.78 -14.59
N GLN A 308 6.95 6.20 -13.43
CA GLN A 308 8.25 6.86 -13.31
C GLN A 308 9.02 6.17 -12.18
N PRO A 309 9.57 4.97 -12.40
CA PRO A 309 10.23 4.23 -11.34
C PRO A 309 11.51 4.94 -10.86
N ASN A 310 11.65 5.11 -9.54
CA ASN A 310 12.92 5.41 -8.83
C ASN A 310 13.08 4.55 -7.54
N GLY A 311 12.17 3.60 -7.34
CA GLY A 311 12.07 2.72 -6.19
C GLY A 311 11.32 1.45 -6.58
N ARG A 312 10.77 0.70 -5.61
CA ARG A 312 10.24 -0.67 -5.85
C ARG A 312 8.71 -0.69 -5.86
N ALA A 313 8.10 -1.58 -6.63
CA ALA A 313 6.64 -1.73 -6.59
C ALA A 313 6.20 -2.35 -5.26
N ILE A 314 6.58 -3.60 -4.99
CA ILE A 314 6.27 -4.29 -3.73
C ILE A 314 7.58 -4.76 -3.11
N SER A 315 7.83 -4.35 -1.86
CA SER A 315 9.02 -4.76 -1.13
C SER A 315 8.67 -5.40 0.20
N ILE A 316 9.17 -6.61 0.43
CA ILE A 316 8.93 -7.41 1.62
C ILE A 316 10.21 -7.39 2.45
N GLN A 317 10.17 -6.78 3.63
CA GLN A 317 11.35 -6.55 4.46
C GLN A 317 11.69 -7.75 5.35
N ASN A 318 12.88 -7.68 5.97
CA ASN A 318 13.47 -8.76 6.76
C ASN A 318 12.62 -9.22 7.95
N ASP A 319 11.86 -8.32 8.59
CA ASP A 319 11.10 -8.68 9.78
C ASP A 319 9.75 -9.34 9.47
N VAL A 320 9.39 -9.47 8.19
CA VAL A 320 8.19 -10.19 7.75
C VAL A 320 8.41 -11.70 7.87
N LYS A 321 7.55 -12.36 8.64
CA LYS A 321 7.61 -13.81 8.90
C LYS A 321 6.82 -14.64 7.89
N TRP A 322 5.72 -14.08 7.38
CA TRP A 322 5.00 -14.65 6.24
C TRP A 322 4.26 -13.54 5.50
N ALA A 323 4.48 -13.46 4.18
CA ALA A 323 3.68 -12.62 3.29
C ALA A 323 3.01 -13.43 2.17
N ARG A 324 1.89 -12.90 1.66
CA ARG A 324 1.26 -13.34 0.42
C ARG A 324 0.96 -12.14 -0.48
N ILE A 325 1.36 -12.25 -1.73
CA ILE A 325 0.97 -11.38 -2.83
C ILE A 325 0.07 -12.22 -3.73
N GLN A 326 -1.18 -11.84 -3.92
CA GLN A 326 -2.17 -12.67 -4.61
C GLN A 326 -3.09 -11.84 -5.50
N ASP A 327 -3.38 -12.33 -6.71
CA ASP A 327 -4.35 -11.68 -7.61
C ASP A 327 -3.99 -10.21 -7.91
N CYS A 328 -2.69 -9.88 -7.90
CA CYS A 328 -2.20 -8.52 -8.10
C CYS A 328 -1.83 -8.26 -9.57
N ARG A 329 -1.93 -7.00 -9.98
CA ARG A 329 -1.34 -6.50 -11.22
C ARG A 329 -0.26 -5.47 -10.89
N VAL A 330 0.95 -5.71 -11.37
CA VAL A 330 2.10 -4.82 -11.15
C VAL A 330 2.64 -4.37 -12.50
N VAL A 331 2.56 -3.09 -12.79
CA VAL A 331 3.11 -2.49 -14.02
C VAL A 331 4.29 -1.61 -13.65
N VAL A 332 5.43 -1.84 -14.28
CA VAL A 332 6.64 -1.02 -14.16
C VAL A 332 7.04 -0.62 -15.58
N GLU A 333 6.81 0.65 -15.91
CA GLU A 333 7.22 1.24 -17.19
C GLU A 333 8.74 1.45 -17.22
N ASP A 334 9.28 1.70 -18.42
CA ASP A 334 10.70 1.98 -18.61
C ASP A 334 11.17 3.21 -17.79
N GLY A 335 12.44 3.19 -17.37
CA GLY A 335 13.02 4.23 -16.51
C GLY A 335 14.27 3.76 -15.77
N GLU A 336 14.45 4.24 -14.54
CA GLU A 336 15.62 3.86 -13.74
C GLU A 336 15.63 2.36 -13.41
N PRO A 337 16.82 1.72 -13.37
CA PRO A 337 16.93 0.31 -13.01
C PRO A 337 16.25 -0.01 -11.68
N THR A 338 15.33 -0.98 -11.70
CA THR A 338 14.50 -1.24 -10.53
C THR A 338 14.09 -2.71 -10.35
N ARG A 339 13.20 -2.94 -9.38
CA ARG A 339 12.58 -4.22 -9.08
C ARG A 339 11.08 -4.05 -8.88
N ALA A 340 10.29 -4.93 -9.49
CA ALA A 340 8.84 -4.95 -9.25
C ALA A 340 8.56 -5.55 -7.86
N ILE A 341 8.77 -6.85 -7.66
CA ILE A 341 8.58 -7.52 -6.36
C ILE A 341 9.94 -7.97 -5.81
N CYS A 342 10.26 -7.53 -4.59
CA CYS A 342 11.53 -7.85 -3.93
C CYS A 342 11.29 -8.50 -2.56
N VAL A 343 11.89 -9.68 -2.35
CA VAL A 343 11.92 -10.39 -1.06
C VAL A 343 13.29 -10.15 -0.43
N SER A 344 13.32 -9.68 0.82
CA SER A 344 14.58 -9.39 1.53
C SER A 344 15.22 -10.67 2.11
N PRO A 345 16.52 -10.65 2.42
CA PRO A 345 17.25 -11.89 2.72
C PRO A 345 16.75 -12.65 3.95
N GLN A 346 16.22 -11.95 4.96
CA GLN A 346 15.79 -12.55 6.23
C GLN A 346 14.28 -12.68 6.34
N THR A 347 13.53 -12.34 5.29
CA THR A 347 12.09 -12.60 5.21
C THR A 347 11.84 -14.10 5.40
N GLY A 348 10.79 -14.45 6.12
CA GLY A 348 10.33 -15.84 6.23
C GLY A 348 9.65 -16.32 4.95
N LYS A 349 8.58 -17.09 5.10
CA LYS A 349 7.85 -17.65 3.96
C LYS A 349 7.20 -16.57 3.09
N VAL A 350 7.21 -16.73 1.76
CA VAL A 350 6.45 -15.85 0.85
C VAL A 350 5.66 -16.66 -0.16
N ASP A 351 4.39 -16.33 -0.33
CA ASP A 351 3.53 -16.82 -1.42
C ASP A 351 3.31 -15.68 -2.44
N ILE A 352 3.64 -15.89 -3.72
CA ILE A 352 3.28 -15.02 -4.86
C ILE A 352 2.38 -15.84 -5.77
N LEU A 353 1.10 -15.47 -5.86
CA LEU A 353 0.05 -16.31 -6.41
C LEU A 353 -0.76 -15.54 -7.45
N ASN A 354 -1.01 -16.14 -8.62
CA ASN A 354 -1.91 -15.57 -9.63
C ASN A 354 -1.67 -14.07 -9.89
N THR A 355 -0.41 -13.68 -10.03
CA THR A 355 0.01 -12.27 -10.13
C THR A 355 0.53 -12.00 -11.53
N GLU A 356 0.16 -10.84 -12.09
CA GLU A 356 0.64 -10.36 -13.39
C GLU A 356 1.67 -9.25 -13.17
N VAL A 357 2.83 -9.37 -13.81
CA VAL A 357 3.87 -8.34 -13.81
C VAL A 357 4.20 -7.92 -15.24
N GLU A 358 3.92 -6.67 -15.59
CA GLU A 358 4.37 -6.01 -16.81
C GLU A 358 5.62 -5.18 -16.46
N PHE A 359 6.77 -5.50 -17.04
CA PHE A 359 8.07 -4.97 -16.62
C PHE A 359 8.92 -4.53 -17.82
N ASP A 360 8.97 -3.22 -18.02
CA ASP A 360 9.64 -2.57 -19.14
C ASP A 360 10.94 -1.84 -18.75
N ALA A 361 11.25 -1.76 -17.45
CA ALA A 361 12.50 -1.16 -16.96
C ALA A 361 13.69 -2.13 -16.98
N PRO A 362 14.94 -1.64 -16.96
CA PRO A 362 16.09 -2.44 -16.60
C PRO A 362 15.95 -3.00 -15.16
N GLY A 363 16.51 -4.18 -14.90
CA GLY A 363 16.52 -4.78 -13.56
C GLY A 363 15.73 -6.08 -13.46
N GLN A 364 14.98 -6.31 -12.38
CA GLN A 364 14.30 -7.59 -12.12
C GLN A 364 12.80 -7.41 -11.82
N ALA A 365 11.94 -8.08 -12.59
CA ALA A 365 10.53 -8.22 -12.23
C ALA A 365 10.39 -8.90 -10.85
N LEU A 366 11.11 -10.01 -10.62
CA LEU A 366 11.18 -10.66 -9.31
C LEU A 366 12.63 -10.78 -8.83
N HIS A 367 12.90 -10.30 -7.62
CA HIS A 367 14.18 -10.50 -6.95
C HIS A 367 13.96 -11.15 -5.59
N ILE A 368 14.29 -12.44 -5.50
CA ILE A 368 14.11 -13.24 -4.30
C ILE A 368 15.46 -13.40 -3.62
N GLN A 369 15.74 -12.54 -2.64
CA GLN A 369 16.97 -12.59 -1.86
C GLN A 369 16.82 -13.57 -0.70
N GLY A 370 17.93 -14.11 -0.22
CA GLY A 370 17.92 -14.98 0.94
C GLY A 370 19.09 -15.93 1.02
N PRO A 371 19.14 -16.74 2.08
CA PRO A 371 20.11 -17.81 2.16
C PRO A 371 19.89 -18.77 0.98
N SER A 372 20.99 -19.21 0.37
CA SER A 372 20.96 -20.09 -0.81
C SER A 372 20.64 -21.56 -0.47
N SER A 373 20.63 -21.93 0.81
CA SER A 373 20.47 -23.34 1.21
C SER A 373 19.07 -23.90 0.93
N ALA A 374 19.00 -25.18 0.59
CA ALA A 374 17.75 -25.92 0.33
C ALA A 374 16.81 -26.05 1.55
N ASP A 375 17.27 -25.70 2.76
CA ASP A 375 16.46 -25.65 3.98
C ASP A 375 15.95 -24.24 4.34
N ALA A 376 16.18 -23.24 3.47
CA ALA A 376 15.67 -21.89 3.64
C ALA A 376 14.13 -21.85 3.75
N ASP A 377 13.59 -20.82 4.41
CA ASP A 377 12.16 -20.55 4.37
C ASP A 377 11.68 -20.37 2.92
N PRO A 378 10.63 -21.08 2.49
CA PRO A 378 10.31 -21.21 1.08
C PRO A 378 9.68 -19.95 0.49
N VAL A 379 9.94 -19.76 -0.80
CA VAL A 379 9.20 -18.79 -1.63
C VAL A 379 8.48 -19.55 -2.74
N TYR A 380 7.16 -19.41 -2.76
CA TYR A 380 6.30 -20.04 -3.75
C TYR A 380 5.83 -19.00 -4.75
N VAL A 381 6.13 -19.20 -6.03
CA VAL A 381 5.66 -18.37 -7.15
C VAL A 381 4.78 -19.24 -8.03
N LEU A 382 3.46 -19.09 -7.89
CA LEU A 382 2.48 -19.98 -8.49
C LEU A 382 1.57 -19.22 -9.46
N LYS A 383 1.41 -19.74 -10.69
CA LYS A 383 0.51 -19.18 -11.72
C LYS A 383 0.75 -17.70 -11.98
N THR A 384 2.01 -17.30 -12.07
CA THR A 384 2.43 -15.90 -12.19
C THR A 384 2.97 -15.66 -13.59
N THR A 385 2.62 -14.53 -14.19
CA THR A 385 3.08 -14.17 -15.54
C THR A 385 3.92 -12.90 -15.47
N ILE A 386 5.06 -12.90 -16.15
CA ILE A 386 5.95 -11.75 -16.30
C ILE A 386 6.06 -11.45 -17.79
N THR A 387 5.64 -10.26 -18.20
CA THR A 387 5.71 -9.77 -19.58
C THR A 387 6.46 -8.45 -19.65
N GLY A 388 6.87 -8.00 -20.84
CA GLY A 388 7.43 -6.66 -21.07
C GLY A 388 8.71 -6.64 -21.88
N SER A 389 9.27 -5.45 -22.03
CA SER A 389 10.45 -5.16 -22.85
C SER A 389 11.67 -4.69 -22.05
N GLY A 390 11.71 -4.91 -20.74
CA GLY A 390 12.84 -4.50 -19.91
C GLY A 390 14.16 -5.12 -20.37
N ASP A 391 15.19 -4.29 -20.54
CA ASP A 391 16.50 -4.73 -21.05
C ASP A 391 17.35 -5.45 -19.98
N GLY A 392 18.44 -6.08 -20.43
CA GLY A 392 19.38 -6.82 -19.58
C GLY A 392 20.56 -6.00 -19.02
N SER A 393 20.65 -4.69 -19.28
CA SER A 393 21.83 -3.85 -18.99
C SER A 393 22.17 -3.75 -17.50
N HIS A 394 21.14 -3.73 -16.63
CA HIS A 394 21.27 -3.61 -15.16
C HIS A 394 20.73 -4.84 -14.41
N GLY A 395 20.82 -5.99 -15.07
CA GLY A 395 20.29 -7.25 -14.56
C GLY A 395 19.78 -8.05 -15.74
N ARG A 396 20.55 -9.04 -16.15
CA ARG A 396 20.23 -9.84 -17.33
C ARG A 396 18.95 -10.65 -17.18
N HIS A 397 18.45 -10.89 -15.97
CA HIS A 397 17.35 -11.83 -15.73
C HIS A 397 16.13 -11.09 -15.22
N ALA A 398 14.96 -11.37 -15.80
CA ALA A 398 13.69 -10.87 -15.27
C ALA A 398 13.40 -11.41 -13.86
N VAL A 399 13.79 -12.67 -13.60
CA VAL A 399 13.72 -13.30 -12.29
C VAL A 399 15.11 -13.66 -11.79
N ARG A 400 15.43 -13.23 -10.56
CA ARG A 400 16.66 -13.60 -9.87
C ARG A 400 16.31 -14.25 -8.53
N ALA A 401 16.60 -15.54 -8.40
CA ALA A 401 16.34 -16.32 -7.19
C ALA A 401 17.65 -16.68 -6.49
N GLU A 402 18.04 -15.88 -5.49
CA GLU A 402 19.22 -16.12 -4.64
C GLU A 402 18.92 -17.08 -3.50
N ARG A 403 17.66 -17.16 -3.11
CA ARG A 403 17.18 -18.00 -2.02
C ARG A 403 16.97 -19.44 -2.49
N GLY A 404 17.38 -20.41 -1.66
CA GLY A 404 17.07 -21.82 -1.89
C GLY A 404 15.61 -22.16 -1.60
N ASN A 405 15.21 -23.42 -1.82
CA ASN A 405 13.86 -23.91 -1.51
C ASN A 405 12.71 -23.09 -2.15
N CYS A 406 12.94 -22.55 -3.37
CA CYS A 406 11.90 -21.86 -4.12
C CYS A 406 11.10 -22.85 -4.99
N LEU A 407 9.78 -22.68 -5.07
CA LEU A 407 8.94 -23.37 -6.05
C LEU A 407 8.37 -22.35 -7.03
N PHE A 408 8.66 -22.54 -8.31
CA PHE A 408 8.05 -21.83 -9.42
C PHE A 408 7.12 -22.83 -10.15
N ASP A 409 5.81 -22.71 -10.00
CA ASP A 409 4.82 -23.59 -10.64
C ASP A 409 3.94 -22.74 -11.57
N ARG A 410 4.00 -23.01 -12.88
CA ARG A 410 3.36 -22.18 -13.92
C ARG A 410 3.77 -20.72 -13.78
N LEU A 411 5.09 -20.50 -13.73
CA LEU A 411 5.68 -19.18 -13.89
C LEU A 411 6.01 -19.00 -15.37
N ASP A 412 5.31 -18.08 -16.02
CA ASP A 412 5.54 -17.75 -17.42
C ASP A 412 6.31 -16.43 -17.52
N VAL A 413 7.34 -16.39 -18.35
CA VAL A 413 8.20 -15.22 -18.55
C VAL A 413 8.35 -14.95 -20.05
N GLU A 414 7.79 -13.84 -20.52
CA GLU A 414 7.98 -13.30 -21.86
C GLU A 414 8.65 -11.93 -21.79
N GLN A 415 9.96 -11.87 -22.00
CA GLN A 415 10.73 -10.65 -21.83
C GLN A 415 11.58 -10.37 -23.07
N THR A 416 11.19 -9.33 -23.80
CA THR A 416 11.64 -9.07 -25.18
C THR A 416 12.67 -7.95 -25.29
N GLY A 417 13.15 -7.42 -24.16
CA GLY A 417 14.16 -6.36 -24.14
C GLY A 417 15.53 -6.84 -24.64
N ASP A 418 16.37 -5.88 -25.02
CA ASP A 418 17.71 -6.15 -25.57
C ASP A 418 18.76 -6.41 -24.46
N ASP A 419 20.05 -6.27 -24.78
CA ASP A 419 21.17 -6.30 -23.83
C ASP A 419 21.27 -7.59 -23.00
N TYR A 420 21.19 -8.73 -23.67
CA TYR A 420 21.32 -10.05 -23.06
C TYR A 420 20.18 -10.36 -22.06
N ARG A 421 18.93 -9.96 -22.36
CA ARG A 421 17.78 -10.23 -21.49
C ARG A 421 17.42 -11.72 -21.47
N ARG A 422 17.30 -12.26 -20.27
CA ARG A 422 17.07 -13.67 -19.90
C ARG A 422 15.84 -13.77 -19.01
N GLY A 423 15.24 -14.94 -18.96
CA GLY A 423 14.04 -15.19 -18.16
C GLY A 423 14.35 -15.27 -16.67
N ILE A 424 15.02 -16.33 -16.25
CA ILE A 424 15.27 -16.65 -14.84
C ILE A 424 16.70 -17.09 -14.58
N LYS A 425 17.28 -16.64 -13.47
CA LYS A 425 18.51 -17.20 -12.89
C LYS A 425 18.26 -17.76 -11.49
N ILE A 426 18.59 -19.04 -11.32
CA ILE A 426 18.55 -19.77 -10.06
C ILE A 426 19.97 -19.80 -9.47
N LEU A 427 20.10 -19.37 -8.22
CA LEU A 427 21.35 -19.34 -7.44
C LEU A 427 21.20 -20.04 -6.08
N GLY A 428 19.96 -20.33 -5.67
CA GLY A 428 19.67 -21.04 -4.44
C GLY A 428 19.38 -22.52 -4.70
N ASP A 429 19.88 -23.37 -3.83
CA ASP A 429 19.79 -24.81 -3.91
C ASP A 429 18.38 -25.32 -3.61
N GLY A 430 18.07 -26.52 -4.11
CA GLY A 430 16.79 -27.18 -3.84
C GLY A 430 15.59 -26.47 -4.47
N CYS A 431 15.81 -25.65 -5.50
CA CYS A 431 14.73 -24.98 -6.21
C CYS A 431 13.99 -25.93 -7.16
N THR A 432 12.72 -25.66 -7.43
CA THR A 432 11.91 -26.45 -8.34
C THR A 432 11.13 -25.55 -9.29
N LEU A 433 11.25 -25.80 -10.60
CA LEU A 433 10.50 -25.12 -11.67
C LEU A 433 9.58 -26.14 -12.35
N LYS A 434 8.28 -25.84 -12.46
CA LYS A 434 7.29 -26.74 -13.06
C LYS A 434 6.37 -26.03 -14.02
N TRP A 435 6.17 -26.62 -15.21
CA TRP A 435 5.13 -26.22 -16.17
C TRP A 435 5.11 -24.73 -16.52
N GLY A 436 6.29 -24.08 -16.56
CA GLY A 436 6.43 -22.67 -16.93
C GLY A 436 7.00 -22.51 -18.34
N ASP A 437 6.57 -21.45 -19.03
CA ASP A 437 7.07 -21.07 -20.36
C ASP A 437 8.00 -19.85 -20.28
N TYR A 438 9.23 -19.98 -20.79
CA TYR A 438 10.27 -18.95 -20.72
C TYR A 438 10.74 -18.54 -22.12
N ASN A 439 10.34 -17.34 -22.56
CA ASN A 439 10.67 -16.76 -23.86
C ASN A 439 11.39 -15.43 -23.68
N THR A 440 12.68 -15.36 -24.04
CA THR A 440 13.48 -14.12 -23.92
C THR A 440 14.42 -13.93 -25.09
N THR A 441 14.92 -12.71 -25.32
CA THR A 441 15.88 -12.44 -26.40
C THR A 441 17.16 -13.29 -26.26
N HIS A 442 17.70 -13.44 -25.05
CA HIS A 442 18.85 -14.30 -24.76
C HIS A 442 18.43 -15.60 -24.03
N ILE A 443 19.40 -16.47 -23.66
CA ILE A 443 19.25 -17.70 -22.86
C ILE A 443 18.19 -17.57 -21.72
N PRO A 444 17.00 -18.17 -21.85
CA PRO A 444 15.89 -17.99 -20.92
C PRO A 444 16.11 -18.52 -19.52
N ILE A 445 16.71 -19.70 -19.36
CA ILE A 445 16.93 -20.32 -18.05
C ILE A 445 18.43 -20.45 -17.78
N VAL A 446 18.87 -19.96 -16.61
CA VAL A 446 20.25 -20.11 -16.13
C VAL A 446 20.25 -20.75 -14.75
N ASN A 447 20.84 -21.94 -14.64
CA ASN A 447 21.06 -22.63 -13.37
C ASN A 447 22.48 -22.41 -12.85
N ASP A 448 22.60 -22.02 -11.59
CA ASP A 448 23.85 -21.78 -10.85
C ASP A 448 23.66 -22.25 -9.39
N ALA A 449 23.16 -23.47 -9.24
CA ALA A 449 22.68 -24.01 -7.96
C ALA A 449 22.64 -25.54 -7.97
N ASP A 450 22.68 -26.12 -6.78
CA ASP A 450 22.54 -27.56 -6.56
C ASP A 450 21.07 -27.98 -6.40
N GLU A 451 20.81 -29.28 -6.58
CA GLU A 451 19.54 -29.93 -6.28
C GLU A 451 18.32 -29.26 -6.95
N THR A 452 18.52 -28.63 -8.11
CA THR A 452 17.45 -27.94 -8.82
C THR A 452 16.69 -28.90 -9.73
N THR A 453 15.37 -28.91 -9.61
CA THR A 453 14.47 -29.72 -10.46
C THR A 453 13.73 -28.85 -11.47
N PHE A 454 13.87 -29.16 -12.75
CA PHE A 454 13.10 -28.60 -13.85
C PHE A 454 12.15 -29.68 -14.39
N HIS A 455 10.84 -29.46 -14.31
CA HIS A 455 9.84 -30.43 -14.76
C HIS A 455 8.79 -29.81 -15.68
N GLY A 456 8.76 -30.24 -16.94
CA GLY A 456 7.75 -29.77 -17.89
C GLY A 456 7.90 -28.29 -18.27
N VAL A 457 9.11 -27.72 -18.21
CA VAL A 457 9.35 -26.33 -18.61
C VAL A 457 9.56 -26.22 -20.12
N THR A 458 9.17 -25.09 -20.70
CA THR A 458 9.52 -24.73 -22.08
C THR A 458 10.49 -23.56 -22.06
N ALA A 459 11.62 -23.63 -22.74
CA ALA A 459 12.58 -22.54 -22.80
C ALA A 459 13.00 -22.23 -24.25
N ARG A 460 12.82 -20.99 -24.68
CA ARG A 460 13.15 -20.50 -26.03
C ARG A 460 13.80 -19.12 -26.03
N SER A 461 15.02 -19.05 -26.58
CA SER A 461 15.62 -17.75 -26.96
C SER A 461 14.99 -17.26 -28.27
N LEU A 462 14.75 -15.95 -28.35
CA LEU A 462 14.25 -15.27 -29.56
C LEU A 462 15.39 -14.88 -30.52
N ASP A 463 16.62 -14.79 -30.02
CA ASP A 463 17.83 -14.48 -30.81
C ASP A 463 18.68 -15.73 -31.13
N ASP A 464 18.04 -16.90 -31.12
CA ASP A 464 18.63 -18.20 -31.45
C ASP A 464 19.79 -18.66 -30.52
N ASP A 465 19.89 -18.14 -29.29
CA ASP A 465 20.76 -18.72 -28.25
C ASP A 465 20.20 -20.06 -27.74
N GLU A 466 20.99 -20.78 -26.92
CA GLU A 466 20.51 -21.97 -26.20
C GLU A 466 19.34 -21.64 -25.26
N GLY A 467 18.38 -22.57 -25.14
CA GLY A 467 17.22 -22.41 -24.25
C GLY A 467 17.59 -22.46 -22.77
N MET A 468 18.72 -23.09 -22.43
CA MET A 468 19.16 -23.25 -21.05
C MET A 468 20.68 -23.22 -20.93
N LYS A 469 21.17 -22.64 -19.82
CA LYS A 469 22.57 -22.73 -19.39
C LYS A 469 22.66 -23.31 -17.98
N ILE A 470 23.54 -24.29 -17.77
CA ILE A 470 23.86 -24.88 -16.46
C ILE A 470 25.33 -24.59 -16.16
N LEU A 471 25.60 -23.95 -15.02
CA LEU A 471 26.95 -23.46 -14.67
C LEU A 471 27.77 -24.47 -13.86
N ASP A 472 29.09 -24.31 -13.98
CA ASP A 472 30.12 -25.16 -13.38
C ASP A 472 29.90 -25.36 -11.89
N GLY A 473 30.06 -26.60 -11.43
CA GLY A 473 29.83 -26.98 -10.04
C GLY A 473 28.39 -27.33 -9.68
N SER A 474 27.41 -27.08 -10.56
CA SER A 474 26.01 -27.49 -10.31
C SER A 474 25.87 -29.01 -10.22
N SER A 475 25.27 -29.50 -9.15
CA SER A 475 25.13 -30.93 -8.87
C SER A 475 23.72 -31.33 -8.46
N GLY A 476 23.32 -32.56 -8.80
CA GLY A 476 21.98 -33.06 -8.49
C GLY A 476 20.87 -32.34 -9.26
N VAL A 477 21.18 -31.77 -10.43
CA VAL A 477 20.18 -31.11 -11.27
C VAL A 477 19.37 -32.17 -12.00
N GLU A 478 18.05 -32.01 -12.01
CA GLU A 478 17.12 -32.86 -12.75
C GLU A 478 16.40 -32.04 -13.81
N LEU A 479 16.45 -32.48 -15.07
CA LEU A 479 15.67 -31.92 -16.16
C LEU A 479 14.77 -33.01 -16.73
N VAL A 480 13.47 -32.86 -16.52
CA VAL A 480 12.48 -33.91 -16.77
C VAL A 480 11.33 -33.38 -17.63
N GLU A 481 10.93 -34.14 -18.65
CA GLU A 481 9.76 -33.89 -19.51
C GLU A 481 9.68 -32.45 -20.07
N SER A 482 10.82 -31.81 -20.30
CA SER A 482 10.92 -30.38 -20.66
C SER A 482 11.24 -30.18 -22.13
N THR A 483 10.87 -29.02 -22.68
CA THR A 483 11.16 -28.62 -24.06
C THR A 483 12.19 -27.49 -24.08
N ILE A 484 13.40 -27.77 -24.53
CA ILE A 484 14.50 -26.78 -24.56
C ILE A 484 14.93 -26.54 -26.01
N HIS A 485 14.60 -25.37 -26.54
CA HIS A 485 14.98 -24.96 -27.89
C HIS A 485 16.49 -24.71 -27.97
N ASN A 486 17.10 -25.06 -29.11
CA ASN A 486 18.53 -24.84 -29.38
C ASN A 486 19.50 -25.53 -28.39
N GLY A 487 19.01 -26.45 -27.57
CA GLY A 487 19.82 -27.25 -26.66
C GLY A 487 20.21 -26.55 -25.36
N ILE A 488 21.19 -27.15 -24.67
CA ILE A 488 21.64 -26.76 -23.34
C ILE A 488 23.14 -26.49 -23.38
N TRP A 489 23.56 -25.35 -22.82
CA TRP A 489 24.95 -25.07 -22.56
C TRP A 489 25.33 -25.52 -21.14
N GLU A 490 26.03 -26.65 -21.03
CA GLU A 490 26.73 -27.07 -19.82
C GLU A 490 28.12 -26.43 -19.77
N ASP A 491 28.37 -25.59 -18.77
CA ASP A 491 29.64 -24.90 -18.56
C ASP A 491 30.44 -25.63 -17.47
N GLY A 492 31.58 -26.24 -17.80
CA GLY A 492 32.42 -26.93 -16.82
C GLY A 492 31.95 -28.34 -16.41
N GLU A 493 32.22 -28.73 -15.17
CA GLU A 493 31.80 -30.01 -14.58
C GLU A 493 30.43 -29.84 -13.91
N VAL A 494 29.42 -30.52 -14.47
CA VAL A 494 28.05 -30.52 -13.97
C VAL A 494 27.53 -31.94 -13.79
N SER A 495 26.60 -32.13 -12.85
CA SER A 495 25.90 -33.40 -12.63
C SER A 495 24.41 -33.21 -12.88
N VAL A 496 23.95 -33.65 -14.06
CA VAL A 496 22.58 -33.45 -14.53
C VAL A 496 21.96 -34.80 -14.94
N THR A 497 20.73 -35.04 -14.48
CA THR A 497 19.90 -36.16 -14.96
C THR A 497 18.89 -35.64 -15.97
N TYR A 498 18.88 -36.27 -17.15
CA TYR A 498 17.94 -35.97 -18.24
C TYR A 498 16.95 -37.11 -18.42
N ASP A 499 15.65 -36.81 -18.39
CA ASP A 499 14.60 -37.80 -18.67
C ASP A 499 13.43 -37.20 -19.46
N GLY A 500 12.97 -37.87 -20.52
CA GLY A 500 11.78 -37.47 -21.28
C GLY A 500 11.81 -36.09 -21.98
N ASN A 501 12.97 -35.42 -22.10
CA ASN A 501 13.06 -34.08 -22.67
C ASN A 501 13.01 -34.04 -24.22
N TRP A 502 12.55 -32.90 -24.76
CA TRP A 502 12.51 -32.60 -26.19
C TRP A 502 13.40 -31.39 -26.53
N TYR A 503 14.17 -31.49 -27.61
CA TYR A 503 15.13 -30.48 -28.08
C TYR A 503 14.82 -30.10 -29.54
N PRO A 504 13.82 -29.24 -29.77
CA PRO A 504 13.42 -28.79 -31.10
C PRO A 504 14.45 -27.87 -31.77
#